data_AF-A0AAE8SKZ3-F1
#
_entry.id   AF-A0AAE8SKZ3-F1
#
_cell.length_a   1.000
_cell.length_b   1.000
_cell.length_c   1.000
_cell.angle_alpha   90.00
_cell.angle_beta   90.00
_cell.angle_gamma   90.00
#
_symmetry.space_group_name_H-M   'P 1'
#
loop_
_entity.id
_entity.type
_entity.pdbx_description
1 polymer ?
#
loop_
_entity_poly.entity_id
_entity_poly.type
_entity_poly.pdbx_seq_one_letter_code
_entity_poly.pdbx_strand_id
1 'polypeptide(L)'
;MAHYLDVKPVSEVDMPSCMEILIPSFEFMSISEILNGLNTSSDREALSNLHWQTIQEHVARYPQSGAVGIKCVDVDQVTRNETIIGYAEWFIYPQPRALDECLKPLGFMQPPRSADNDKNVSIRDYFRPSIETRADIMGTQPYGLLVWLCVSPSFRRKGAASRLMKWGTDQCAKLAVPAYLEASHEGKKLYESLGWQELQHPRVRDIGYPIMMWWPNESPETRDVGTDMHALNKN
;
A
#
# COMPACT_ATOMS: atom_id res chain seq x y z
N MET A 1 -9.09 2.93 31.02
CA MET A 1 -7.64 2.74 31.22
C MET A 1 -6.92 3.57 30.18
N ALA A 2 -5.69 4.02 30.41
CA ALA A 2 -4.98 4.88 29.47
C ALA A 2 -4.31 4.01 28.39
N HIS A 3 -4.58 4.30 27.12
CA HIS A 3 -4.01 3.61 25.96
C HIS A 3 -3.14 4.59 25.16
N TYR A 4 -2.16 4.07 24.41
CA TYR A 4 -1.46 4.85 23.38
C TYR A 4 -1.27 4.02 22.12
N LEU A 5 -1.10 4.73 21.00
CA LEU A 5 -0.86 4.10 19.70
C LEU A 5 0.63 4.13 19.35
N ASP A 6 1.13 3.01 18.83
CA ASP A 6 2.50 2.88 18.35
C ASP A 6 2.53 2.22 16.97
N VAL A 7 3.51 2.59 16.14
CA VAL A 7 3.69 2.03 14.79
C VAL A 7 5.00 1.27 14.73
N LYS A 8 4.93 0.01 14.29
CA LYS A 8 6.07 -0.92 14.28
C LYS A 8 6.13 -1.67 12.95
N PRO A 9 7.32 -2.13 12.51
CA PRO A 9 7.41 -3.14 11.47
C PRO A 9 6.58 -4.40 11.83
N VAL A 10 6.01 -5.05 10.83
CA VAL A 10 5.45 -6.39 11.02
C VAL A 10 6.55 -7.45 11.01
N SER A 11 6.28 -8.54 11.71
CA SER A 11 7.03 -9.79 11.65
C SER A 11 6.13 -10.91 11.14
N GLU A 12 6.70 -12.06 10.80
CA GLU A 12 5.97 -13.22 10.30
C GLU A 12 4.79 -13.61 11.21
N VAL A 13 5.00 -13.60 12.53
CA VAL A 13 3.97 -13.97 13.51
C VAL A 13 2.81 -12.97 13.59
N ASP A 14 2.98 -11.76 13.07
CA ASP A 14 1.91 -10.74 13.04
C ASP A 14 0.98 -10.89 11.84
N MET A 15 1.44 -11.56 10.79
CA MET A 15 0.76 -11.58 9.49
C MET A 15 -0.67 -12.14 9.58
N PRO A 16 -0.95 -13.23 10.32
CA PRO A 16 -2.32 -13.72 10.49
C PRO A 16 -3.28 -12.65 11.04
N SER A 17 -2.88 -11.93 12.09
CA SER A 17 -3.68 -10.85 12.67
C SER A 17 -3.80 -9.64 11.73
N CYS A 18 -2.79 -9.37 10.90
CA CYS A 18 -2.89 -8.34 9.86
C CYS A 18 -3.92 -8.73 8.79
N MET A 19 -3.96 -10.01 8.38
CA MET A 19 -4.93 -10.50 7.40
C MET A 19 -6.37 -10.49 7.94
N GLU A 20 -6.57 -10.70 9.24
CA GLU A 20 -7.88 -10.54 9.89
C GLU A 20 -8.45 -9.11 9.76
N ILE A 21 -7.59 -8.10 9.60
CA ILE A 21 -8.00 -6.71 9.37
C ILE A 21 -8.10 -6.42 7.87
N LEU A 22 -7.11 -6.85 7.08
CA LEU A 22 -7.02 -6.55 5.66
C LEU A 22 -8.19 -7.15 4.86
N ILE A 23 -8.47 -8.45 5.03
CA ILE A 23 -9.48 -9.15 4.24
C ILE A 23 -10.86 -8.49 4.31
N PRO A 24 -11.46 -8.27 5.51
CA PRO A 24 -12.76 -7.60 5.57
C PRO A 24 -12.70 -6.12 5.18
N SER A 25 -11.57 -5.44 5.33
CA SER A 25 -11.44 -4.03 4.92
C SER A 25 -11.52 -3.84 3.41
N PHE A 26 -11.25 -4.89 2.66
CA PHE A 26 -11.20 -4.87 1.20
C PHE A 26 -12.10 -5.92 0.57
N GLU A 27 -13.16 -6.34 1.28
CA GLU A 27 -14.20 -7.24 0.76
C GLU A 27 -14.96 -6.66 -0.44
N PHE A 28 -14.99 -5.33 -0.56
CA PHE A 28 -15.55 -4.65 -1.74
C PHE A 28 -14.71 -4.85 -3.01
N MET A 29 -13.42 -5.17 -2.84
CA MET A 29 -12.62 -5.68 -3.94
C MET A 29 -12.90 -7.17 -4.03
N SER A 30 -12.91 -7.69 -5.25
CA SER A 30 -12.95 -9.13 -5.53
C SER A 30 -11.79 -9.93 -4.91
N ILE A 31 -11.04 -9.41 -3.94
CA ILE A 31 -10.06 -10.16 -3.14
C ILE A 31 -10.66 -11.45 -2.60
N SER A 32 -11.94 -11.46 -2.21
CA SER A 32 -12.62 -12.69 -1.84
C SER A 32 -12.62 -13.71 -3.00
N GLU A 33 -12.89 -13.29 -4.25
CA GLU A 33 -12.81 -14.12 -5.45
C GLU A 33 -11.35 -14.55 -5.78
N ILE A 34 -10.37 -13.68 -5.51
CA ILE A 34 -8.92 -13.99 -5.56
C ILE A 34 -8.55 -15.08 -4.53
N LEU A 35 -9.23 -15.11 -3.38
CA LEU A 35 -9.10 -16.09 -2.29
C LEU A 35 -10.06 -17.29 -2.41
N ASN A 36 -10.54 -17.61 -3.62
CA ASN A 36 -11.50 -18.70 -3.86
C ASN A 36 -12.88 -18.55 -3.19
N GLY A 37 -13.27 -17.33 -2.83
CA GLY A 37 -14.56 -16.99 -2.23
C GLY A 37 -14.72 -17.41 -0.77
N LEU A 38 -13.68 -17.97 -0.15
CA LEU A 38 -13.72 -18.44 1.24
C LEU A 38 -12.72 -17.63 2.08
N ASN A 39 -13.17 -17.15 3.23
CA ASN A 39 -12.29 -16.59 4.27
C ASN A 39 -12.04 -17.68 5.32
N THR A 40 -11.49 -18.83 4.91
CA THR A 40 -11.12 -19.90 5.85
C THR A 40 -9.81 -19.55 6.57
N SER A 41 -9.52 -20.26 7.66
CA SER A 41 -8.21 -20.14 8.32
C SER A 41 -7.05 -20.48 7.38
N SER A 42 -7.24 -21.45 6.47
CA SER A 42 -6.24 -21.83 5.47
C SER A 42 -6.00 -20.73 4.44
N ASP A 43 -7.05 -20.02 4.02
CA ASP A 43 -6.92 -18.92 3.06
C ASP A 43 -6.19 -17.73 3.71
N ARG A 44 -6.49 -17.44 4.98
CA ARG A 44 -5.77 -16.43 5.75
C ARG A 44 -4.30 -16.76 5.93
N GLU A 45 -3.97 -18.02 6.20
CA GLU A 45 -2.58 -18.48 6.31
C GLU A 45 -1.83 -18.36 4.99
N ALA A 46 -2.44 -18.82 3.89
CA ALA A 46 -1.85 -18.70 2.55
C ALA A 46 -1.60 -17.23 2.16
N LEU A 47 -2.56 -16.35 2.41
CA LEU A 47 -2.41 -14.92 2.14
C LEU A 47 -1.35 -14.29 3.05
N SER A 48 -1.31 -14.66 4.33
CA SER A 48 -0.27 -14.20 5.28
C SER A 48 1.13 -14.53 4.75
N ASN A 49 1.34 -15.77 4.31
CA ASN A 49 2.62 -16.22 3.75
C ASN A 49 2.98 -15.47 2.46
N LEU A 50 2.00 -15.23 1.59
CA LEU A 50 2.21 -14.53 0.32
C LEU A 50 2.61 -13.06 0.53
N HIS A 51 1.92 -12.36 1.42
CA HIS A 51 2.27 -10.98 1.78
C HIS A 51 3.62 -10.92 2.48
N TRP A 52 3.90 -11.84 3.42
CA TRP A 52 5.19 -11.91 4.11
C TRP A 52 6.34 -12.13 3.14
N GLN A 53 6.21 -13.10 2.23
CA GLN A 53 7.19 -13.35 1.20
C GLN A 53 7.41 -12.11 0.32
N THR A 54 6.33 -11.44 -0.10
CA THR A 54 6.42 -10.23 -0.94
C THR A 54 7.17 -9.08 -0.22
N ILE A 55 6.90 -8.90 1.08
CA ILE A 55 7.61 -7.94 1.94
C ILE A 55 9.10 -8.28 1.99
N GLN A 56 9.43 -9.54 2.27
CA GLN A 56 10.82 -10.00 2.38
C GLN A 56 11.59 -9.83 1.06
N GLU A 57 10.98 -10.20 -0.07
CA GLU A 57 11.57 -10.03 -1.40
C GLU A 57 11.85 -8.56 -1.72
N HIS A 58 10.93 -7.65 -1.39
CA HIS A 58 11.13 -6.22 -1.61
C HIS A 58 12.25 -5.67 -0.73
N VAL A 59 12.26 -5.99 0.57
CA VAL A 59 13.31 -5.53 1.50
C VAL A 59 14.68 -6.07 1.11
N ALA A 60 14.76 -7.32 0.66
CA ALA A 60 16.01 -7.91 0.18
C ALA A 60 16.54 -7.20 -1.09
N ARG A 61 15.65 -6.78 -1.98
CA ARG A 61 16.00 -6.06 -3.21
C ARG A 61 16.32 -4.59 -2.96
N TYR A 62 15.62 -3.95 -2.03
CA TYR A 62 15.69 -2.53 -1.72
C TYR A 62 15.93 -2.30 -0.23
N PRO A 63 17.09 -2.69 0.33
CA PRO A 63 17.34 -2.59 1.77
C PRO A 63 17.24 -1.14 2.30
N GLN A 64 17.40 -0.13 1.43
CA GLN A 64 17.26 1.28 1.77
C GLN A 64 15.81 1.68 2.12
N SER A 65 14.80 0.91 1.69
CA SER A 65 13.40 1.17 2.06
C SER A 65 13.13 0.93 3.55
N GLY A 66 13.99 0.15 4.22
CA GLY A 66 13.70 -0.36 5.55
C GLY A 66 12.49 -1.28 5.55
N ALA A 67 11.73 -1.30 6.65
CA ALA A 67 10.49 -2.06 6.74
C ALA A 67 9.49 -1.60 5.67
N VAL A 68 8.72 -2.51 5.07
CA VAL A 68 7.68 -2.12 4.09
C VAL A 68 6.28 -2.56 4.53
N GLY A 69 6.17 -3.62 5.34
CA GLY A 69 4.97 -3.91 6.12
C GLY A 69 5.06 -3.28 7.51
N ILE A 70 4.03 -2.52 7.91
CA ILE A 70 3.95 -1.89 9.23
C ILE A 70 2.56 -2.11 9.86
N LYS A 71 2.54 -2.21 11.18
CA LYS A 71 1.33 -2.32 12.00
C LYS A 71 1.21 -1.14 12.94
N CYS A 72 -0.01 -0.73 13.21
CA CYS A 72 -0.34 0.17 14.33
C CYS A 72 -0.91 -0.70 15.46
N VAL A 73 -0.34 -0.58 16.65
CA VAL A 73 -0.80 -1.27 17.85
C VAL A 73 -1.44 -0.29 18.82
N ASP A 74 -2.53 -0.72 19.45
CA ASP A 74 -3.08 -0.11 20.66
C ASP A 74 -2.45 -0.77 21.87
N VAL A 75 -1.79 0.02 22.71
CA VAL A 75 -1.04 -0.46 23.87
C VAL A 75 -1.75 -0.04 25.15
N ASP A 76 -2.15 -1.01 25.95
CA ASP A 76 -2.62 -0.77 27.32
C ASP A 76 -1.41 -0.35 28.18
N GLN A 77 -1.46 0.85 28.76
CA GLN A 77 -0.36 1.39 29.54
C GLN A 77 -0.05 0.59 30.81
N VAL A 78 -1.05 -0.10 31.38
CA VAL A 78 -0.92 -0.85 32.63
C VAL A 78 -0.44 -2.26 32.36
N THR A 79 -1.15 -2.99 31.52
CA THR A 79 -0.84 -4.42 31.26
C THR A 79 0.30 -4.59 30.26
N ARG A 80 0.62 -3.55 29.49
CA ARG A 80 1.56 -3.58 28.36
C ARG A 80 1.12 -4.52 27.23
N ASN A 81 -0.13 -4.97 27.25
CA ASN A 81 -0.70 -5.77 26.18
C ASN A 81 -0.85 -4.90 24.93
N GLU A 82 -0.48 -5.48 23.79
CA GLU A 82 -0.57 -4.84 22.48
C GLU A 82 -1.65 -5.53 21.65
N THR A 83 -2.52 -4.75 21.04
CA THR A 83 -3.49 -5.23 20.05
C THR A 83 -3.20 -4.59 18.72
N ILE A 84 -3.05 -5.38 17.65
CA ILE A 84 -2.91 -4.84 16.30
C ILE A 84 -4.25 -4.24 15.88
N ILE A 85 -4.27 -2.96 15.56
CA ILE A 85 -5.48 -2.21 15.20
C ILE A 85 -5.45 -1.65 13.78
N GLY A 86 -4.30 -1.69 13.12
CA GLY A 86 -4.17 -1.28 11.73
C GLY A 86 -2.91 -1.83 11.09
N TYR A 87 -2.92 -1.90 9.77
CA TYR A 87 -1.86 -2.49 8.96
C TYR A 87 -1.68 -1.69 7.67
N ALA A 88 -0.44 -1.57 7.20
CA ALA A 88 -0.13 -0.95 5.92
C ALA A 88 1.08 -1.59 5.23
N GLU A 89 1.09 -1.54 3.90
CA GLU A 89 2.21 -1.98 3.06
C GLU A 89 2.69 -0.87 2.11
N TRP A 90 3.94 -0.47 2.28
CA TRP A 90 4.66 0.59 1.59
C TRP A 90 5.83 0.04 0.78
N PHE A 91 5.64 -0.19 -0.52
CA PHE A 91 6.70 -0.63 -1.42
C PHE A 91 7.47 0.57 -1.95
N ILE A 92 8.63 0.86 -1.36
CA ILE A 92 9.43 2.04 -1.72
C ILE A 92 10.56 1.64 -2.67
N TYR A 93 10.58 2.26 -3.84
CA TYR A 93 11.60 2.10 -4.89
C TYR A 93 12.53 3.32 -4.84
N PRO A 94 13.71 3.22 -4.19
CA PRO A 94 14.58 4.38 -3.92
C PRO A 94 15.42 4.80 -5.14
N GLN A 95 15.37 4.04 -6.23
CA GLN A 95 16.20 4.22 -7.42
C GLN A 95 15.41 3.89 -8.69
N PRO A 96 15.87 4.37 -9.86
CA PRO A 96 15.22 4.04 -11.11
C PRO A 96 15.20 2.54 -11.37
N ARG A 97 14.15 2.07 -12.04
CA ARG A 97 13.94 0.66 -12.40
C ARG A 97 13.82 0.49 -13.90
N ALA A 98 14.14 -0.71 -14.40
CA ALA A 98 13.86 -1.03 -15.79
C ALA A 98 12.34 -1.10 -16.03
N LEU A 99 11.87 -0.79 -17.24
CA LEU A 99 10.43 -0.72 -17.53
C LEU A 99 9.72 -2.07 -17.35
N ASP A 100 10.38 -3.17 -17.70
CA ASP A 100 9.89 -4.53 -17.46
C ASP A 100 9.71 -4.83 -15.97
N GLU A 101 10.59 -4.28 -15.13
CA GLU A 101 10.42 -4.32 -13.67
C GLU A 101 9.25 -3.46 -13.19
N CYS A 102 9.04 -2.27 -13.75
CA CYS A 102 7.90 -1.42 -13.41
C CYS A 102 6.55 -2.07 -13.73
N LEU A 103 6.50 -2.91 -14.77
CA LEU A 103 5.32 -3.65 -15.20
C LEU A 103 5.13 -4.99 -14.46
N LYS A 104 6.08 -5.38 -13.59
CA LYS A 104 5.98 -6.64 -12.86
C LYS A 104 5.01 -6.51 -11.66
N PRO A 105 3.99 -7.37 -11.54
CA PRO A 105 3.12 -7.39 -10.36
C PRO A 105 3.90 -7.76 -9.09
N LEU A 106 3.47 -7.20 -7.96
CA LEU A 106 3.93 -7.65 -6.63
C LEU A 106 3.52 -9.11 -6.39
N GLY A 107 4.21 -9.82 -5.50
CA GLY A 107 3.98 -11.24 -5.23
C GLY A 107 2.51 -11.55 -4.91
N PHE A 108 1.88 -10.78 -4.02
CA PHE A 108 0.46 -10.93 -3.68
C PHE A 108 -0.52 -10.52 -4.79
N MET A 109 -0.06 -9.83 -5.84
CA MET A 109 -0.86 -9.51 -7.03
C MET A 109 -0.74 -10.59 -8.12
N GLN A 110 0.03 -11.64 -7.87
CA GLN A 110 0.18 -12.76 -8.78
C GLN A 110 -0.74 -13.91 -8.35
N PRO A 111 -1.27 -14.67 -9.32
CA PRO A 111 -2.03 -15.85 -8.97
C PRO A 111 -1.18 -16.87 -8.20
N PRO A 112 -1.78 -17.64 -7.28
CA PRO A 112 -1.11 -18.77 -6.65
C PRO A 112 -0.63 -19.75 -7.73
N ARG A 113 0.56 -20.33 -7.57
CA ARG A 113 1.11 -21.32 -8.52
C ARG A 113 0.20 -22.54 -8.73
N SER A 114 -0.70 -22.81 -7.78
CA SER A 114 -1.64 -23.94 -7.78
C SER A 114 -3.08 -23.57 -8.16
N ALA A 115 -3.35 -22.33 -8.56
CA ALA A 115 -4.70 -21.93 -8.94
C ALA A 115 -5.04 -22.39 -10.36
N ASP A 116 -6.32 -22.73 -10.57
CA ASP A 116 -6.86 -23.10 -11.88
C ASP A 116 -6.62 -21.98 -12.91
N ASN A 117 -6.39 -22.36 -14.17
CA ASN A 117 -6.03 -21.41 -15.24
C ASN A 117 -6.98 -20.21 -15.37
N ASP A 118 -8.29 -20.39 -15.17
CA ASP A 118 -9.28 -19.30 -15.29
C ASP A 118 -9.16 -18.27 -14.15
N LYS A 119 -8.87 -18.72 -12.92
CA LYS A 119 -8.63 -17.83 -11.78
C LYS A 119 -7.33 -17.05 -11.95
N ASN A 120 -6.33 -17.66 -12.60
CA ASN A 120 -5.05 -17.02 -12.88
C ASN A 120 -5.20 -15.83 -13.84
N VAL A 121 -6.09 -15.94 -14.82
CA VAL A 121 -6.40 -14.85 -15.75
C VAL A 121 -7.09 -13.70 -15.03
N SER A 122 -8.07 -13.99 -14.16
CA SER A 122 -8.85 -12.96 -13.45
C SER A 122 -8.00 -12.06 -12.55
N ILE A 123 -7.12 -12.63 -11.71
CA ILE A 123 -6.26 -11.86 -10.78
C ILE A 123 -5.32 -10.93 -11.55
N ARG A 124 -4.67 -11.46 -12.58
CA ARG A 124 -3.74 -10.69 -13.41
C ARG A 124 -4.46 -9.58 -14.15
N ASP A 125 -5.62 -9.87 -14.74
CA ASP A 125 -6.39 -8.91 -15.52
C ASP A 125 -6.99 -7.82 -14.62
N TYR A 126 -7.29 -8.13 -13.36
CA TYR A 126 -7.73 -7.16 -12.35
C TYR A 126 -6.65 -6.13 -12.02
N PHE A 127 -5.41 -6.57 -11.73
CA PHE A 127 -4.34 -5.64 -11.34
C PHE A 127 -3.63 -4.98 -12.53
N ARG A 128 -3.73 -5.54 -13.74
CA ARG A 128 -3.03 -5.04 -14.94
C ARG A 128 -3.30 -3.55 -15.19
N PRO A 129 -4.55 -3.03 -15.20
CA PRO A 129 -4.80 -1.61 -15.42
C PRO A 129 -4.09 -0.70 -14.41
N SER A 130 -4.10 -1.05 -13.12
CA SER A 130 -3.39 -0.31 -12.07
C SER A 130 -1.87 -0.33 -12.27
N ILE A 131 -1.30 -1.47 -12.66
CA ILE A 131 0.15 -1.61 -12.92
C ILE A 131 0.57 -0.79 -14.14
N GLU A 132 -0.17 -0.89 -15.24
CA GLU A 132 0.08 -0.12 -16.47
C GLU A 132 -0.05 1.37 -16.22
N THR A 133 -1.09 1.79 -15.49
CA THR A 133 -1.28 3.21 -15.15
C THR A 133 -0.15 3.75 -14.27
N ARG A 134 0.31 2.96 -13.29
CA ARG A 134 1.50 3.30 -12.51
C ARG A 134 2.74 3.47 -13.39
N ALA A 135 2.98 2.56 -14.33
CA ALA A 135 4.10 2.66 -15.25
C ALA A 135 3.96 3.86 -16.20
N ASP A 136 2.76 4.17 -16.68
CA ASP A 136 2.49 5.31 -17.56
C ASP A 136 2.73 6.66 -16.85
N ILE A 137 2.45 6.75 -15.54
CA ILE A 137 2.57 7.97 -14.75
C ILE A 137 3.96 8.14 -14.16
N MET A 138 4.49 7.10 -13.50
CA MET A 138 5.76 7.14 -12.78
C MET A 138 6.95 6.78 -13.66
N GLY A 139 6.71 6.12 -14.79
CA GLY A 139 7.75 5.65 -15.68
C GLY A 139 8.73 4.74 -14.94
N THR A 140 10.01 5.05 -15.09
CA THR A 140 11.12 4.35 -14.43
C THR A 140 11.61 5.07 -13.17
N GLN A 141 10.96 6.16 -12.74
CA GLN A 141 11.45 7.01 -11.67
C GLN A 141 11.31 6.36 -10.28
N PRO A 142 12.11 6.77 -9.28
CA PRO A 142 11.94 6.38 -7.88
C PRO A 142 10.61 6.89 -7.29
N TYR A 143 9.95 6.07 -6.46
CA TYR A 143 8.75 6.47 -5.71
C TYR A 143 8.41 5.47 -4.59
N GLY A 144 7.66 5.95 -3.59
CA GLY A 144 6.96 5.12 -2.61
C GLY A 144 5.57 4.72 -3.10
N LEU A 145 5.22 3.45 -2.99
CA LEU A 145 3.89 2.94 -3.31
C LEU A 145 3.18 2.48 -2.04
N LEU A 146 2.08 3.14 -1.67
CA LEU A 146 1.16 2.56 -0.70
C LEU A 146 0.22 1.61 -1.44
N VAL A 147 0.26 0.33 -1.07
CA VAL A 147 -0.65 -0.68 -1.64
C VAL A 147 -1.82 -0.92 -0.70
N TRP A 148 -1.54 -1.20 0.56
CA TRP A 148 -2.56 -1.55 1.55
C TRP A 148 -2.53 -0.58 2.71
N LEU A 149 -3.71 -0.13 3.12
CA LEU A 149 -3.93 0.60 4.37
C LEU A 149 -5.28 0.21 4.93
N CYS A 150 -5.29 -0.47 6.07
CA CYS A 150 -6.51 -0.85 6.75
C CYS A 150 -6.43 -0.58 8.25
N VAL A 151 -7.58 -0.29 8.84
CA VAL A 151 -7.75 -0.09 10.28
C VAL A 151 -8.98 -0.87 10.72
N SER A 152 -8.85 -1.62 11.79
CA SER A 152 -9.93 -2.39 12.39
C SER A 152 -11.17 -1.48 12.59
N PRO A 153 -12.38 -1.91 12.16
CA PRO A 153 -13.60 -1.12 12.31
C PRO A 153 -13.81 -0.59 13.74
N SER A 154 -13.50 -1.42 14.75
CA SER A 154 -13.61 -1.10 16.18
C SER A 154 -12.66 0.01 16.65
N PHE A 155 -11.67 0.38 15.84
CA PHE A 155 -10.62 1.35 16.17
C PHE A 155 -10.52 2.49 15.14
N ARG A 156 -11.53 2.65 14.27
CA ARG A 156 -11.61 3.80 13.35
C ARG A 156 -11.66 5.12 14.11
N ARG A 157 -11.23 6.20 13.44
CA ARG A 157 -11.21 7.59 13.96
C ARG A 157 -10.35 7.84 15.21
N LYS A 158 -9.43 6.92 15.54
CA LYS A 158 -8.46 7.06 16.65
C LYS A 158 -7.04 7.46 16.19
N GLY A 159 -6.85 7.75 14.90
CA GLY A 159 -5.58 8.23 14.36
C GLY A 159 -4.60 7.14 13.88
N ALA A 160 -4.96 5.85 13.93
CA ALA A 160 -4.11 4.76 13.46
C ALA A 160 -3.69 4.92 11.99
N ALA A 161 -4.65 5.19 11.09
CA ALA A 161 -4.37 5.38 9.67
C ALA A 161 -3.43 6.55 9.41
N SER A 162 -3.63 7.70 10.09
CA SER A 162 -2.76 8.87 9.98
C SER A 162 -1.33 8.57 10.42
N ARG A 163 -1.13 7.73 11.45
CA ARG A 163 0.21 7.31 11.91
C ARG A 163 0.88 6.37 10.92
N LEU A 164 0.15 5.42 10.34
CA LEU A 164 0.64 4.53 9.28
C LEU A 164 1.04 5.31 8.02
N MET A 165 0.24 6.31 7.63
CA MET A 165 0.55 7.21 6.52
C MET A 165 1.79 8.07 6.79
N LYS A 166 1.88 8.65 8.00
CA LYS A 166 3.03 9.45 8.42
C LYS A 166 4.31 8.62 8.37
N TRP A 167 4.27 7.36 8.83
CA TRP A 167 5.43 6.48 8.78
C TRP A 167 5.98 6.32 7.36
N GLY A 168 5.10 6.06 6.38
CA GLY A 168 5.52 5.83 4.99
C GLY A 168 5.99 7.09 4.28
N THR A 169 5.28 8.21 4.48
CA THR A 169 5.70 9.52 3.95
C THR A 169 7.02 9.99 4.57
N ASP A 170 7.28 9.70 5.85
CA ASP A 170 8.59 9.95 6.47
C ASP A 170 9.71 9.12 5.83
N GLN A 171 9.46 7.87 5.41
CA GLN A 171 10.46 7.09 4.65
C GLN A 171 10.68 7.67 3.25
N CYS A 172 9.61 8.05 2.56
CA CYS A 172 9.69 8.68 1.24
C CYS A 172 10.46 10.01 1.31
N ALA A 173 10.24 10.81 2.37
CA ALA A 173 11.00 12.03 2.66
C ALA A 173 12.49 11.77 2.83
N LYS A 174 12.88 10.77 3.64
CA LYS A 174 14.30 10.42 3.85
C LYS A 174 15.01 10.05 2.55
N LEU A 175 14.29 9.41 1.63
CA LEU A 175 14.81 8.96 0.34
C LEU A 175 14.63 10.01 -0.77
N ALA A 176 14.01 11.16 -0.46
CA ALA A 176 13.68 12.22 -1.41
C ALA A 176 12.88 11.71 -2.64
N VAL A 177 11.96 10.77 -2.42
CA VAL A 177 11.09 10.22 -3.48
C VAL A 177 9.63 10.62 -3.26
N PRO A 178 8.85 10.89 -4.32
CA PRO A 178 7.41 11.08 -4.19
C PRO A 178 6.74 9.77 -3.76
N ALA A 179 5.49 9.87 -3.33
CA ALA A 179 4.66 8.72 -2.98
C ALA A 179 3.37 8.71 -3.83
N TYR A 180 2.93 7.50 -4.17
CA TYR A 180 1.80 7.19 -5.05
C TYR A 180 0.84 6.25 -4.32
N LEU A 181 -0.47 6.46 -4.50
CA LEU A 181 -1.50 5.50 -4.11
C LEU A 181 -2.71 5.56 -5.05
N GLU A 182 -3.49 4.48 -5.06
CA GLU A 182 -4.82 4.40 -5.67
C GLU A 182 -5.86 4.47 -4.54
N ALA A 183 -6.62 5.56 -4.48
CA ALA A 183 -7.47 5.88 -3.33
C ALA A 183 -8.83 5.18 -3.43
N SER A 184 -9.22 4.44 -2.39
CA SER A 184 -10.63 4.07 -2.20
C SER A 184 -11.47 5.32 -1.90
N HIS A 185 -12.78 5.23 -2.19
CA HIS A 185 -13.72 6.30 -1.84
C HIS A 185 -13.66 6.65 -0.34
N GLU A 186 -13.54 5.64 0.53
CA GLU A 186 -13.41 5.82 1.98
C GLU A 186 -12.08 6.47 2.39
N GLY A 187 -10.98 6.11 1.71
CA GLY A 187 -9.63 6.56 2.04
C GLY A 187 -9.32 7.98 1.55
N LYS A 188 -9.92 8.43 0.45
CA LYS A 188 -9.61 9.71 -0.21
C LYS A 188 -9.57 10.91 0.76
N LYS A 189 -10.61 11.09 1.58
CA LYS A 189 -10.69 12.22 2.53
C LYS A 189 -9.54 12.21 3.56
N LEU A 190 -9.09 11.02 3.97
CA LEU A 190 -7.94 10.91 4.86
C LEU A 190 -6.67 11.39 4.14
N TYR A 191 -6.43 10.91 2.93
CA TYR A 191 -5.24 11.27 2.16
C TYR A 191 -5.18 12.78 1.89
N GLU A 192 -6.29 13.38 1.47
CA GLU A 192 -6.41 14.84 1.28
C GLU A 192 -6.05 15.60 2.57
N SER A 193 -6.57 15.16 3.72
CA SER A 193 -6.27 15.79 5.02
C SER A 193 -4.79 15.69 5.44
N LEU A 194 -4.04 14.77 4.82
CA LEU A 194 -2.61 14.55 5.04
C LEU A 194 -1.74 15.19 3.94
N GLY A 195 -2.33 16.04 3.09
CA GLY A 195 -1.63 16.77 2.04
C GLY A 195 -1.40 15.99 0.75
N TRP A 196 -2.08 14.86 0.55
CA TRP A 196 -2.09 14.17 -0.73
C TRP A 196 -3.01 14.87 -1.71
N GLN A 197 -2.64 14.87 -2.98
CA GLN A 197 -3.39 15.52 -4.05
C GLN A 197 -3.82 14.49 -5.09
N GLU A 198 -5.07 14.57 -5.53
CA GLU A 198 -5.54 13.77 -6.66
C GLU A 198 -4.86 14.24 -7.94
N LEU A 199 -4.31 13.29 -8.69
CA LEU A 199 -3.64 13.53 -9.95
C LEU A 199 -4.67 13.57 -11.09
N GLN A 200 -4.91 14.76 -11.63
CA GLN A 200 -5.67 14.95 -12.86
C GLN A 200 -4.70 14.96 -14.05
N HIS A 201 -4.57 13.85 -14.77
CA HIS A 201 -3.62 13.77 -15.89
C HIS A 201 -4.16 12.91 -17.06
N PRO A 202 -3.92 13.25 -18.34
CA PRO A 202 -4.45 12.51 -19.49
C PRO A 202 -4.03 11.03 -19.60
N ARG A 203 -2.90 10.65 -18.99
CA ARG A 203 -2.45 9.24 -18.89
C ARG A 203 -3.10 8.45 -17.75
N VAL A 204 -3.85 9.11 -16.87
CA VAL A 204 -4.62 8.42 -15.83
C VAL A 204 -5.74 7.67 -16.53
N ARG A 205 -5.68 6.35 -16.48
CA ARG A 205 -6.75 5.49 -17.00
C ARG A 205 -7.90 5.48 -15.98
N ASP A 206 -9.12 5.30 -16.46
CA ASP A 206 -10.25 5.03 -15.56
C ASP A 206 -10.13 3.61 -15.00
N ILE A 207 -9.42 3.50 -13.88
CA ILE A 207 -9.22 2.26 -13.13
C ILE A 207 -10.18 2.17 -11.93
N GLY A 208 -11.18 3.04 -11.83
CA GLY A 208 -12.15 3.08 -10.74
C GLY A 208 -11.65 3.67 -9.41
N TYR A 209 -10.34 3.96 -9.30
CA TYR A 209 -9.72 4.53 -8.11
C TYR A 209 -8.94 5.81 -8.45
N PRO A 210 -9.28 6.97 -7.84
CA PRO A 210 -8.50 8.19 -8.02
C PRO A 210 -7.04 7.98 -7.63
N ILE A 211 -6.13 8.38 -8.50
CA ILE A 211 -4.70 8.34 -8.23
C ILE A 211 -4.34 9.55 -7.38
N MET A 212 -3.65 9.32 -6.27
CA MET A 212 -3.18 10.40 -5.41
C MET A 212 -1.67 10.35 -5.24
N MET A 213 -1.09 11.54 -5.20
CA MET A 213 0.34 11.75 -5.07
C MET A 213 0.66 12.58 -3.83
N TRP A 214 1.83 12.33 -3.26
CA TRP A 214 2.44 13.12 -2.20
C TRP A 214 3.91 13.34 -2.53
N TRP A 215 4.46 14.51 -2.17
CA TRP A 215 5.85 14.86 -2.47
C TRP A 215 6.60 15.26 -1.21
N PRO A 216 7.87 14.85 -1.08
CA PRO A 216 8.71 15.28 0.02
C PRO A 216 9.16 16.73 -0.19
N ASN A 217 8.89 17.58 0.79
CA ASN A 217 9.41 18.96 0.96
C ASN A 217 8.69 20.15 0.26
N GLU A 218 7.37 20.11 -0.03
CA GLU A 218 6.66 21.33 -0.50
C GLU A 218 5.26 21.54 0.11
N SER A 219 4.93 22.81 0.40
CA SER A 219 3.62 23.23 0.89
C SER A 219 2.57 23.19 -0.24
N PRO A 220 1.30 22.81 0.04
CA PRO A 220 0.26 22.64 -0.99
C PRO A 220 -0.05 23.89 -1.84
N GLU A 221 0.31 25.08 -1.36
CA GLU A 221 -0.10 26.37 -1.94
C GLU A 221 0.70 26.81 -3.17
N THR A 222 1.82 26.15 -3.50
CA THR A 222 2.75 26.63 -4.55
C THR A 222 2.83 25.75 -5.80
N ARG A 223 2.03 24.68 -5.93
CA ARG A 223 2.22 23.71 -7.03
C ARG A 223 1.12 23.70 -8.09
N ASP A 224 1.59 23.81 -9.33
CA ASP A 224 0.90 23.38 -10.54
C ASP A 224 1.35 21.96 -10.89
N VAL A 225 0.43 21.00 -10.79
CA VAL A 225 0.62 19.57 -11.08
C VAL A 225 1.21 19.33 -12.47
N GLY A 226 0.98 20.25 -13.43
CA GLY A 226 1.53 20.15 -14.78
C GLY A 226 3.06 20.28 -14.86
N THR A 227 3.69 21.04 -13.97
CA THR A 227 5.14 21.33 -14.04
C THR A 227 5.99 20.18 -13.48
N ASP A 228 5.52 19.47 -12.44
CA ASP A 228 6.22 18.32 -11.87
C ASP A 228 6.15 17.08 -12.76
N MET A 229 5.07 16.95 -13.54
CA MET A 229 4.98 15.92 -14.58
C MET A 229 6.04 16.13 -15.67
N HIS A 230 6.42 17.37 -15.99
CA HIS A 230 7.57 17.61 -16.87
C HIS A 230 8.90 17.16 -16.25
N ALA A 231 9.05 17.16 -14.92
CA ALA A 231 10.24 16.62 -14.25
C ALA A 231 10.26 15.08 -14.25
N LEU A 232 9.11 14.44 -14.05
CA LEU A 232 8.96 12.98 -14.19
C LEU A 232 9.09 12.49 -15.63
N ASN A 233 8.76 13.34 -16.62
CA ASN A 233 8.80 13.04 -18.06
C ASN A 233 10.09 13.45 -18.78
N LYS A 234 11.12 13.95 -18.07
CA LYS A 234 12.35 14.47 -18.70
C LYS A 234 13.42 13.42 -19.05
N ASN A 235 13.11 12.13 -18.94
CA ASN A 235 13.97 11.02 -19.37
C ASN A 235 13.19 9.98 -20.17
#